data_AF-A0A1Q3X586-F1
#
_entry.id   AF-A0A1Q3X586-F1
#
_cell.length_a   1.000
_cell.length_b   1.000
_cell.length_c   1.000
_cell.angle_alpha   90.00
_cell.angle_beta   90.00
_cell.angle_gamma   90.00
#
_symmetry.space_group_name_H-M   'P 1'
#
loop_
_entity.id
_entity.type
_entity.pdbx_description
1 polymer ?
#
loop_
_entity_poly.entity_id
_entity_poly.type
_entity_poly.pdbx_seq_one_letter_code
_entity_poly.pdbx_strand_id
1 'polypeptide(L)' 'MKSRTIQYFKEEKARKILQHPMEADLKTLLAATMKLSHNRIVKRDIEHTLRALDFPVRHRLSA' A
#
# COMPACT_ATOMS: atom_id res chain seq x y z
N MET A 1 -17.79 -15.52 12.90
CA MET A 1 -16.52 -16.23 12.58
C MET A 1 -15.92 -15.87 11.21
N LYS A 2 -16.71 -15.73 10.11
CA LYS A 2 -16.21 -15.46 8.75
C LYS A 2 -15.26 -14.25 8.59
N SER A 3 -15.46 -13.19 9.39
CA SER A 3 -14.66 -11.96 9.30
C SER A 3 -13.18 -12.14 9.67
N ARG A 4 -12.88 -12.94 10.71
CA ARG A 4 -11.50 -13.21 11.15
C ARG A 4 -10.70 -13.98 10.10
N THR A 5 -11.33 -14.99 9.48
CA THR A 5 -10.72 -15.78 8.41
C THR A 5 -10.41 -14.93 7.17
N ILE A 6 -11.33 -14.04 6.78
CA ILE A 6 -11.10 -13.11 5.66
C ILE A 6 -9.97 -12.13 5.98
N GLN A 7 -9.91 -11.62 7.21
CA GLN A 7 -8.83 -10.74 7.63
C GLN A 7 -7.47 -11.45 7.60
N TYR A 8 -7.41 -12.69 8.11
CA TYR A 8 -6.21 -13.52 8.06
C TYR A 8 -5.70 -13.71 6.62
N PHE A 9 -6.57 -14.09 5.68
CA PHE A 9 -6.17 -14.25 4.28
C PHE A 9 -5.66 -12.95 3.63
N LYS A 10 -6.25 -11.79 3.99
CA LYS A 10 -5.79 -10.49 3.49
C LYS A 10 -4.40 -10.13 4.03
N GLU A 11 -4.14 -10.43 5.29
CA GLU A 11 -2.83 -10.21 5.92
C GLU A 11 -1.78 -11.17 5.36
N GLU A 12 -2.13 -12.44 5.16
CA GLU A 12 -1.24 -13.43 4.55
C GLU A 12 -0.87 -13.04 3.11
N LYS A 13 -1.84 -12.59 2.32
CA LYS A 13 -1.58 -12.07 0.97
C LYS A 13 -0.63 -10.87 1.00
N ALA A 14 -0.81 -9.94 1.93
CA ALA A 14 0.08 -8.80 2.09
C ALA A 14 1.51 -9.21 2.47
N ARG A 15 1.68 -10.27 3.29
CA ARG A 15 3.00 -10.81 3.64
C ARG A 15 3.72 -11.40 2.43
N LYS A 16 3.00 -12.13 1.57
CA LYS A 16 3.58 -12.68 0.32
C LYS A 16 4.10 -11.57 -0.60
N ILE A 17 3.37 -10.48 -0.72
CA ILE A 17 3.80 -9.30 -1.50
C ILE A 17 5.11 -8.72 -0.93
N LEU A 18 5.23 -8.62 0.39
CA LEU A 18 6.46 -8.12 1.03
C LEU A 18 7.66 -9.08 0.90
N GLN A 19 7.42 -10.39 0.74
CA GLN A 19 8.47 -11.37 0.49
C GLN A 19 9.02 -11.29 -0.93
N HIS A 20 8.19 -10.85 -1.89
CA HIS A 20 8.52 -10.72 -3.31
C HIS A 20 8.24 -9.30 -3.83
N PRO A 21 8.91 -8.26 -3.29
CA PRO A 21 8.57 -6.88 -3.57
C PRO A 21 8.85 -6.47 -5.03
N MET A 22 9.74 -7.17 -5.72
CA MET A 22 10.08 -6.90 -7.12
C MET A 22 9.04 -7.43 -8.11
N GLU A 23 8.14 -8.31 -7.67
CA GLU A 23 7.07 -8.90 -8.49
C GLU A 23 5.76 -8.10 -8.42
N ALA A 24 5.71 -7.06 -7.59
CA ALA A 24 4.52 -6.25 -7.36
C ALA A 24 4.74 -4.79 -7.74
N ASP A 25 3.73 -4.18 -8.35
CA ASP A 25 3.72 -2.74 -8.62
C ASP A 25 3.83 -1.94 -7.32
N LEU A 26 4.42 -0.74 -7.40
CA LEU A 26 4.61 0.17 -6.27
C LEU A 26 3.31 0.41 -5.48
N LYS A 27 2.17 0.58 -6.17
CA LYS A 27 0.85 0.76 -5.52
C LYS A 27 0.45 -0.47 -4.69
N THR A 28 0.68 -1.67 -5.22
CA THR A 28 0.37 -2.94 -4.56
C THR A 28 1.27 -3.16 -3.35
N LEU A 29 2.56 -2.83 -3.48
CA LEU A 29 3.53 -2.90 -2.39
C LEU A 29 3.18 -1.96 -1.24
N LEU A 30 2.84 -0.70 -1.56
CA LEU A 30 2.42 0.31 -0.59
C LEU A 30 1.12 -0.11 0.13
N ALA A 31 0.13 -0.63 -0.60
CA ALA A 31 -1.11 -1.12 -0.01
C ALA A 31 -0.87 -2.32 0.94
N ALA A 32 0.01 -3.25 0.58
CA ALA A 32 0.40 -4.38 1.44
C ALA A 32 1.12 -3.90 2.71
N THR A 33 2.05 -2.95 2.57
CA THR A 33 2.78 -2.34 3.69
C THR A 33 1.83 -1.63 4.64
N MET A 34 0.88 -0.84 4.12
CA MET A 34 -0.14 -0.17 4.92
C MET A 34 -1.04 -1.15 5.66
N LYS A 35 -1.38 -2.29 5.04
CA LYS A 35 -2.25 -3.31 5.63
C LYS A 35 -1.61 -3.99 6.85
N LEU A 36 -0.30 -4.22 6.80
CA LEU A 36 0.46 -4.87 7.87
C LEU A 36 1.05 -3.90 8.90
N SER A 37 1.14 -2.62 8.57
CA SER A 37 1.61 -1.61 9.51
C SER A 37 0.62 -1.42 10.65
N HIS A 38 1.14 -1.28 11.87
CA HIS A 38 0.36 -0.86 13.05
C HIS A 38 0.58 0.61 13.39
N ASN A 39 1.59 1.26 12.78
CA ASN A 39 1.92 2.65 13.03
C ASN A 39 0.99 3.58 12.22
N ARG A 40 0.27 4.46 12.92
CA ARG A 40 -0.68 5.40 12.31
C ARG A 40 0.00 6.44 11.41
N ILE A 41 1.22 6.86 11.74
CA ILE A 41 1.99 7.83 10.95
C ILE A 41 2.37 7.21 9.61
N VAL A 42 2.95 6.02 9.64
CA VAL A 42 3.33 5.26 8.44
C VAL A 42 2.12 5.01 7.52
N LYS A 43 0.95 4.67 8.09
CA LYS A 43 -0.28 4.53 7.28
C LYS A 43 -0.66 5.81 6.57
N ARG A 44 -0.64 6.94 7.29
CA ARG A 44 -0.97 8.25 6.74
C ARG A 44 -0.03 8.63 5.60
N ASP A 45 1.27 8.42 5.77
CA ASP A 45 2.27 8.76 4.74
C ASP A 45 2.10 7.88 3.48
N ILE A 46 1.80 6.59 3.67
CA ILE A 46 1.49 5.69 2.55
C ILE A 46 0.20 6.11 1.83
N GLU A 47 -0.85 6.50 2.55
CA GLU A 47 -2.09 7.01 1.95
C GLU A 47 -1.83 8.28 1.12
N HIS A 48 -1.02 9.21 1.62
CA HIS A 48 -0.62 10.40 0.88
C HIS A 48 0.15 10.04 -0.40
N THR A 49 1.07 9.08 -0.31
CA THR A 49 1.87 8.62 -1.44
C THR A 49 1.00 7.95 -2.51
N LEU A 50 0.07 7.07 -2.10
CA LEU A 50 -0.86 6.41 -3.01
C LEU A 50 -1.74 7.44 -3.74
N ARG A 51 -2.25 8.46 -3.02
CA ARG A 51 -3.00 9.56 -3.64
C ARG A 51 -2.12 10.33 -4.63
N ALA A 52 -0.89 10.66 -4.27
CA ALA A 52 0.03 11.37 -5.17
C ALA A 52 0.32 10.56 -6.45
N LEU A 53 0.37 9.23 -6.37
CA LEU A 53 0.55 8.34 -7.53
C LEU A 53 -0.73 8.17 -8.39
N ASP A 54 -1.90 8.50 -7.87
CA ASP A 54 -3.16 8.51 -8.63
C ASP A 54 -3.38 9.85 -9.35
N PHE A 55 -2.78 10.94 -8.85
CA PHE A 55 -2.77 12.20 -9.57
C PHE A 55 -1.71 12.13 -10.69
N PRO A 56 -2.08 12.41 -11.96
CA PRO A 56 -1.06 12.65 -12.97
C PRO A 56 -0.24 13.84 -12.49
N VAL A 57 1.07 13.64 -12.42
CA VAL A 57 2.04 14.67 -12.01
C VAL A 57 1.88 15.86 -12.97
N ARG A 58 1.00 16.80 -12.62
CA ARG A 58 0.89 18.11 -13.28
C ARG A 58 2.00 18.97 -12.72
N HIS A 59 3.26 18.59 -12.97
CA HIS A 59 4.31 19.59 -12.99
C HIS A 59 4.03 20.47 -14.20
N ARG A 60 3.30 21.57 -13.95
CA ARG A 60 3.41 22.75 -14.80
C ARG A 60 4.88 23.14 -14.65
N LEU A 61 5.69 22.76 -15.64
CA LEU A 61 6.99 23.36 -15.85
C LEU A 61 6.68 24.82 -16.20
N SER A 62 6.56 25.65 -15.16
CA SER A 62 6.62 27.09 -15.34
C SER A 62 8.05 27.38 -15.77
N ALA A 63 8.20 27.57 -17.08
CA ALA A 63 9.36 28.16 -17.72
C ALA A 63 9.55 29.61 -17.24
#